data_AF-A0A848ZNK8-F1
#
_entry.id   AF-A0A848ZNK8-F1
#
_cell.length_a   1.000
_cell.length_b   1.000
_cell.length_c   1.000
_cell.angle_alpha   90.00
_cell.angle_beta   90.00
_cell.angle_gamma   90.00
#
_symmetry.space_group_name_H-M   'P 1'
#
loop_
_entity.id
_entity.type
_entity.pdbx_description
1 polymer ?
#
loop_
_entity_poly.entity_id
_entity_poly.type
_entity_poly.pdbx_seq_one_letter_code
_entity_poly.pdbx_strand_id
1 'polypeptide(L)'
;VTGISRGDTITYNRKEVDSTTSKVDAAFINDKYWLLAPINILWDEKSITYNYDESSIAPISNDSLPKLTIVYGNAGGYTPGDAYDFYLADDYRIKEWVFRKGNAPEPSSITTWEGYEQIEGLAVSTMHKNKEGNFKLYFTGVAAVSTKN
;
A
#
# COMPACT_ATOMS: atom_id res chain seq x y z
N VAL A 1 12.06 -7.56 -12.67
CA VAL A 1 12.08 -7.07 -11.26
C VAL A 1 13.34 -7.60 -10.63
N THR A 2 14.04 -6.77 -9.85
CA THR A 2 15.25 -7.15 -9.14
C THR A 2 15.02 -6.94 -7.65
N GLY A 3 15.10 -8.01 -6.87
CA GLY A 3 15.04 -7.96 -5.40
C GLY A 3 16.44 -8.14 -4.82
N ILE A 4 16.75 -7.36 -3.77
CA ILE A 4 18.03 -7.40 -3.07
C ILE A 4 17.74 -7.62 -1.58
N SER A 5 18.31 -8.66 -0.96
CA SER A 5 18.15 -8.94 0.47
C SER A 5 19.39 -9.63 1.03
N ARG A 6 19.97 -9.09 2.11
CA ARG A 6 21.08 -9.68 2.90
C ARG A 6 22.15 -10.45 2.09
N GLY A 7 22.66 -9.86 1.02
CA GLY A 7 23.73 -10.43 0.19
C GLY A 7 23.27 -11.18 -1.05
N ASP A 8 21.96 -11.45 -1.18
CA ASP A 8 21.37 -12.10 -2.34
C ASP A 8 20.75 -11.07 -3.28
N THR A 9 20.91 -11.28 -4.59
CA THR A 9 20.26 -10.52 -5.65
C THR A 9 19.55 -11.48 -6.59
N ILE A 10 18.24 -11.32 -6.76
CA ILE A 10 17.43 -12.14 -7.65
C ILE A 10 16.76 -11.23 -8.68
N THR A 11 16.92 -11.55 -9.95
CA THR A 11 16.24 -10.87 -11.05
C THR A 11 15.32 -11.84 -11.77
N TYR A 12 14.08 -11.45 -11.99
CA TYR A 12 13.08 -12.29 -12.67
C TYR A 12 12.12 -11.46 -13.54
N ASN A 13 11.47 -12.16 -14.47
CA ASN A 13 10.38 -11.63 -15.29
C ASN A 13 9.04 -11.93 -14.62
N ARG A 14 8.22 -10.90 -14.33
CA ARG A 14 6.92 -11.12 -13.66
C ARG A 14 5.93 -11.94 -14.49
N LYS A 15 6.12 -12.04 -15.80
CA LYS A 15 5.26 -12.90 -16.65
C LYS A 15 5.60 -14.39 -16.51
N GLU A 16 6.73 -14.70 -15.90
CA GLU A 16 7.31 -16.04 -15.81
C GLU A 16 7.68 -16.33 -14.34
N VAL A 17 6.78 -16.00 -13.41
CA VAL A 17 6.97 -16.30 -11.99
C VAL A 17 6.86 -17.81 -11.78
N ASP A 18 7.85 -18.39 -11.11
CA ASP A 18 7.86 -19.79 -10.70
C ASP A 18 7.98 -19.92 -9.17
N SER A 19 8.13 -21.15 -8.69
CA SER A 19 8.24 -21.44 -7.25
C SER A 19 9.45 -20.78 -6.59
N THR A 20 10.54 -20.57 -7.33
CA THR A 20 11.79 -19.98 -6.83
C THR A 20 11.70 -18.45 -6.75
N THR A 21 10.94 -17.82 -7.64
CA THR A 21 10.79 -16.35 -7.68
C THR A 21 9.54 -15.84 -6.97
N SER A 22 8.58 -16.71 -6.66
CA SER A 22 7.31 -16.36 -6.01
C SER A 22 7.46 -15.51 -4.74
N LYS A 23 8.45 -15.81 -3.90
CA LYS A 23 8.71 -15.03 -2.67
C LYS A 23 9.20 -13.62 -2.97
N VAL A 24 10.06 -13.48 -3.98
CA VAL A 24 10.58 -12.16 -4.41
C VAL A 24 9.47 -11.35 -5.05
N ASP A 25 8.60 -12.00 -5.82
CA ASP A 25 7.43 -11.36 -6.41
C ASP A 25 6.42 -10.89 -5.36
N ALA A 26 6.14 -11.72 -4.35
CA ALA A 26 5.30 -11.32 -3.21
C ALA A 26 5.87 -10.09 -2.47
N ALA A 27 7.19 -10.05 -2.24
CA ALA A 27 7.85 -8.90 -1.62
C ALA A 27 7.75 -7.65 -2.50
N PHE A 28 8.00 -7.78 -3.81
CA PHE A 28 7.82 -6.67 -4.75
C PHE A 28 6.38 -6.15 -4.78
N ILE A 29 5.39 -7.05 -4.73
CA ILE A 29 3.98 -6.66 -4.66
C ILE A 29 3.70 -5.90 -3.36
N ASN A 30 4.19 -6.36 -2.21
CA ASN A 30 4.08 -5.66 -0.94
C ASN A 30 4.66 -4.24 -1.01
N ASP A 31 5.88 -4.08 -1.53
CA ASP A 31 6.53 -2.77 -1.64
C ASP A 31 5.78 -1.84 -2.60
N LYS A 32 5.24 -2.41 -3.68
CA LYS A 32 4.37 -1.68 -4.62
C LYS A 32 3.09 -1.19 -3.95
N TYR A 33 2.46 -1.96 -3.06
CA TYR A 33 1.31 -1.50 -2.28
C TYR A 33 1.69 -0.36 -1.33
N TRP A 34 2.83 -0.46 -0.65
CA TRP A 34 3.34 0.62 0.19
C TRP A 34 3.57 1.92 -0.58
N LEU A 35 4.02 1.86 -1.83
CA LEU A 35 4.28 3.05 -2.63
C LEU A 35 3.02 3.59 -3.34
N LEU A 36 2.18 2.70 -3.88
CA LEU A 36 1.16 3.03 -4.88
C LEU A 36 -0.24 2.51 -4.52
N ALA A 37 -0.56 2.29 -3.23
CA ALA A 37 -1.86 1.80 -2.79
C ALA A 37 -3.07 2.45 -3.51
N PRO A 38 -3.21 3.79 -3.62
CA PRO A 38 -4.34 4.41 -4.32
C PRO A 38 -4.50 3.94 -5.78
N ILE A 39 -3.39 3.82 -6.50
CA ILE A 39 -3.39 3.38 -7.90
C ILE A 39 -3.67 1.88 -7.99
N ASN A 40 -3.14 1.10 -7.04
CA ASN A 40 -3.40 -0.32 -6.94
C ASN A 40 -4.89 -0.62 -6.77
N ILE A 41 -5.58 0.13 -5.91
CA ILE A 41 -7.03 0.01 -5.69
C ILE A 41 -7.80 0.28 -6.98
N LEU A 42 -7.42 1.32 -7.72
CA LEU A 42 -8.05 1.64 -9.00
C LEU A 42 -7.89 0.49 -10.01
N TRP A 43 -6.72 -0.11 -10.10
CA TRP A 43 -6.50 -1.26 -10.99
C TRP A 43 -7.23 -2.52 -10.55
N ASP A 44 -7.44 -2.66 -9.25
CA ASP A 44 -8.08 -3.82 -8.63
C ASP A 44 -9.58 -3.62 -8.37
N GLU A 45 -10.22 -2.60 -8.97
CA GLU A 45 -11.60 -2.19 -8.67
C GLU A 45 -12.62 -3.35 -8.73
N LYS A 46 -12.38 -4.34 -9.60
CA LYS A 46 -13.27 -5.50 -9.81
C LYS A 46 -13.03 -6.62 -8.82
N SER A 47 -11.97 -6.53 -8.01
CA SER A 47 -11.52 -7.56 -7.07
C SER A 47 -11.70 -7.14 -5.62
N ILE A 48 -12.30 -5.98 -5.37
CA ILE A 48 -12.55 -5.42 -4.04
C ILE A 48 -14.03 -5.14 -3.82
N THR A 49 -14.45 -5.17 -2.56
CA THR A 49 -15.61 -4.42 -2.08
C THR A 49 -15.11 -3.21 -1.30
N TYR A 50 -15.93 -2.16 -1.19
CA TYR A 50 -15.58 -0.98 -0.42
C TYR A 50 -16.76 -0.42 0.35
N ASN A 51 -16.45 0.30 1.42
CA ASN A 51 -17.39 1.10 2.20
C ASN A 51 -16.75 2.46 2.50
N TYR A 52 -17.54 3.52 2.43
CA TYR A 52 -17.10 4.87 2.76
C TYR A 52 -17.89 5.39 3.96
N ASP A 53 -17.16 5.84 4.98
CA ASP A 53 -17.69 6.48 6.17
C ASP A 53 -17.27 7.95 6.14
N GLU A 54 -18.24 8.86 6.21
CA GLU A 54 -17.99 10.31 6.17
C GLU A 54 -17.22 10.80 7.39
N SER A 55 -17.27 10.08 8.52
CA SER A 55 -16.67 10.51 9.77
C SER A 55 -16.30 9.33 10.67
N SER A 56 -15.00 9.09 10.81
CA SER A 56 -14.43 8.03 11.65
C SER A 56 -13.21 8.56 12.42
N ILE A 57 -12.99 8.06 13.64
CA ILE A 57 -11.81 8.47 14.44
C ILE A 57 -10.56 7.77 13.91
N ALA A 58 -9.59 8.55 13.45
CA ALA A 58 -8.32 8.06 12.94
C ALA A 58 -7.43 7.53 14.08
N PRO A 59 -6.83 6.34 13.95
CA PRO A 59 -6.16 5.65 15.07
C PRO A 59 -4.86 6.31 15.57
N ILE A 60 -4.17 7.09 14.72
CA ILE A 60 -2.93 7.78 15.10
C ILE A 60 -3.24 9.18 15.62
N SER A 61 -3.87 10.03 14.80
CA SER A 61 -4.11 11.44 15.13
C SER A 61 -5.27 11.64 16.10
N ASN A 62 -6.23 10.72 16.14
CA ASN A 62 -7.54 10.86 16.80
C ASN A 62 -8.43 11.96 16.21
N ASP A 63 -8.11 12.43 15.00
CA ASP A 63 -8.99 13.32 14.25
C ASP A 63 -10.24 12.56 13.80
N SER A 64 -11.35 13.27 13.65
CA SER A 64 -12.51 12.77 12.91
C SER A 64 -12.27 13.00 11.41
N LEU A 65 -12.04 11.93 10.66
CA LEU A 65 -11.71 11.95 9.23
C LEU A 65 -12.64 11.02 8.44
N PRO A 66 -12.91 11.33 7.16
CA PRO A 66 -13.52 10.34 6.27
C PRO A 66 -12.66 9.10 6.15
N LYS A 67 -13.30 7.93 6.07
CA LYS A 67 -12.63 6.64 6.02
C LYS A 67 -13.16 5.81 4.85
N LEU A 68 -12.26 5.40 3.97
CA LEU A 68 -12.51 4.39 2.95
C LEU A 68 -12.00 3.04 3.45
N THR A 69 -12.89 2.08 3.61
CA THR A 69 -12.52 0.68 3.84
C THR A 69 -12.62 -0.08 2.52
N ILE A 70 -11.58 -0.85 2.17
CA ILE A 70 -11.62 -1.82 1.08
C ILE A 70 -11.37 -3.23 1.63
N VAL A 71 -11.97 -4.23 0.98
CA VAL A 71 -11.75 -5.64 1.28
C VAL A 71 -11.51 -6.39 -0.02
N TYR A 72 -10.37 -7.06 -0.13
CA TYR A 72 -10.05 -7.91 -1.28
C TYR A 72 -10.83 -9.23 -1.23
N GLY A 73 -11.19 -9.76 -2.40
CA GLY A 73 -11.77 -11.10 -2.51
C GLY A 73 -10.84 -12.21 -1.99
N ASN A 74 -11.42 -13.38 -1.72
CA ASN A 74 -10.70 -14.53 -1.16
C ASN A 74 -9.92 -15.37 -2.20
N ALA A 75 -9.88 -14.95 -3.46
CA ALA A 75 -9.24 -15.69 -4.54
C ALA A 75 -8.26 -14.80 -5.32
N GLY A 76 -7.10 -15.37 -5.66
CA GLY A 76 -6.05 -14.70 -6.40
C GLY A 76 -5.08 -13.90 -5.51
N GLY A 77 -3.95 -13.51 -6.09
CA GLY A 77 -2.91 -12.73 -5.41
C GLY A 77 -2.18 -13.48 -4.28
N TYR A 78 -1.37 -12.73 -3.54
CA TYR A 78 -0.61 -13.24 -2.39
C TYR A 78 -1.31 -12.99 -1.04
N THR A 79 -2.33 -12.13 -1.04
CA THR A 79 -2.99 -11.57 0.14
C THR A 79 -4.52 -11.65 0.04
N PRO A 80 -5.10 -12.85 -0.17
CA PRO A 80 -6.55 -13.00 -0.32
C PRO A 80 -7.29 -12.64 0.97
N GLY A 81 -8.40 -11.93 0.85
CA GLY A 81 -9.24 -11.53 1.98
C GLY A 81 -8.70 -10.37 2.82
N ASP A 82 -7.54 -9.82 2.49
CA ASP A 82 -6.95 -8.68 3.20
C ASP A 82 -7.80 -7.42 3.04
N ALA A 83 -7.85 -6.61 4.10
CA ALA A 83 -8.60 -5.36 4.13
C ALA A 83 -7.71 -4.19 4.52
N TYR A 84 -8.09 -3.01 4.05
CA TYR A 84 -7.39 -1.76 4.33
C TYR A 84 -8.38 -0.66 4.67
N ASP A 85 -8.07 0.11 5.71
CA ASP A 85 -8.82 1.32 6.06
C ASP A 85 -7.93 2.55 5.82
N PHE A 86 -8.38 3.43 4.94
CA PHE A 86 -7.70 4.67 4.56
C PHE A 86 -8.44 5.85 5.19
N TYR A 87 -7.75 6.59 6.05
CA TYR A 87 -8.27 7.82 6.63
C TYR A 87 -7.78 9.00 5.81
N LEU A 88 -8.72 9.81 5.33
CA LEU A 88 -8.48 10.78 4.28
C LEU A 88 -8.50 12.22 4.82
N ALA A 89 -7.67 13.08 4.25
CA ALA A 89 -7.79 14.52 4.38
C ALA A 89 -8.90 15.06 3.44
N ASP A 90 -9.23 16.34 3.58
CA ASP A 90 -10.26 17.02 2.77
C ASP A 90 -9.94 17.01 1.25
N ASP A 91 -8.66 16.89 0.88
CA ASP A 91 -8.20 16.77 -0.50
C ASP A 91 -8.10 15.30 -0.98
N TYR A 92 -8.70 14.37 -0.23
CA TYR A 92 -8.70 12.92 -0.44
C TYR A 92 -7.32 12.26 -0.39
N ARG A 93 -6.28 12.95 0.10
CA ARG A 93 -4.99 12.30 0.40
C ARG A 93 -5.13 11.42 1.64
N ILE A 94 -4.47 10.27 1.61
CA ILE A 94 -4.41 9.38 2.76
C ILE A 94 -3.54 10.08 3.83
N LYS A 95 -4.06 10.19 5.05
CA LYS A 95 -3.30 10.59 6.23
C LYS A 95 -2.82 9.38 7.02
N GLU A 96 -3.69 8.38 7.15
CA GLU A 96 -3.40 7.17 7.91
C GLU A 96 -3.92 5.95 7.17
N TRP A 97 -3.18 4.86 7.37
CA TRP A 97 -3.39 3.60 6.71
C TRP A 97 -3.42 2.48 7.75
N VAL A 98 -4.47 1.67 7.69
CA VAL A 98 -4.65 0.50 8.53
C VAL A 98 -4.71 -0.72 7.64
N PHE A 99 -3.92 -1.73 7.96
CA PHE A 99 -3.95 -3.03 7.32
C PHE A 99 -4.53 -4.08 8.27
N ARG A 100 -5.47 -4.88 7.75
CA ARG A 100 -6.12 -5.97 8.47
C ARG A 100 -5.99 -7.25 7.65
N LYS A 101 -5.08 -8.12 8.10
CA LYS A 101 -4.86 -9.43 7.47
C LYS A 101 -6.13 -10.28 7.52
N GLY A 102 -6.56 -10.81 6.39
CA GLY A 102 -7.77 -11.62 6.26
C GLY A 102 -9.03 -10.90 6.78
N ASN A 103 -9.05 -9.56 6.71
CA ASN A 103 -10.15 -8.74 7.21
C ASN A 103 -10.43 -8.96 8.72
N ALA A 104 -9.40 -9.30 9.50
CA ALA A 104 -9.52 -9.46 10.95
C ALA A 104 -10.06 -8.18 11.62
N PRO A 105 -10.82 -8.28 12.73
CA PRO A 105 -11.32 -7.11 13.46
C PRO A 105 -10.18 -6.22 13.97
N GLU A 106 -9.10 -6.84 14.44
CA GLU A 106 -7.94 -6.13 14.97
C GLU A 106 -6.94 -5.76 13.85
N PRO A 107 -6.42 -4.52 13.84
CA PRO A 107 -5.34 -4.10 12.95
C PRO A 107 -4.09 -4.97 13.03
N SER A 108 -3.58 -5.39 11.87
CA SER A 108 -2.27 -6.02 11.73
C SER A 108 -1.14 -4.99 11.66
N SER A 109 -1.42 -3.82 11.10
CA SER A 109 -0.50 -2.68 11.08
C SER A 109 -1.29 -1.37 10.98
N ILE A 110 -0.79 -0.31 11.62
CA ILE A 110 -1.32 1.05 11.56
C ILE A 110 -0.15 1.99 11.32
N THR A 111 -0.22 2.78 10.25
CA THR A 111 0.85 3.73 9.90
C THR A 111 0.30 5.06 9.40
N THR A 112 1.10 6.12 9.51
CA THR A 112 0.93 7.35 8.74
C THR A 112 1.12 7.09 7.25
N TRP A 113 0.67 8.04 6.45
CA TRP A 113 0.88 8.09 5.00
C TRP A 113 1.30 9.51 4.63
N GLU A 114 2.60 9.79 4.73
CA GLU A 114 3.15 11.15 4.71
C GLU A 114 4.35 11.31 3.74
N GLY A 115 4.87 12.53 3.63
CA GLY A 115 5.98 12.81 2.71
C GLY A 115 5.54 12.75 1.25
N TYR A 116 4.38 13.35 0.94
CA TYR A 116 3.88 13.44 -0.43
C TYR A 116 4.82 14.26 -1.31
N GLU A 117 5.27 13.66 -2.41
CA GLU A 117 6.06 14.28 -3.47
C GLU A 117 5.25 14.33 -4.77
N GLN A 118 5.50 15.34 -5.60
CA GLN A 118 4.91 15.45 -6.94
C GLN A 118 5.85 14.83 -7.96
N ILE A 119 5.40 13.77 -8.65
CA ILE A 119 6.19 13.01 -9.62
C ILE A 119 5.37 12.90 -10.90
N GLU A 120 5.75 13.68 -11.92
CA GLU A 120 5.07 13.70 -13.23
C GLU A 120 3.53 13.85 -13.12
N GLY A 121 3.07 14.72 -12.21
CA GLY A 121 1.65 14.98 -11.96
C GLY A 121 0.97 14.00 -10.99
N LEU A 122 1.70 13.02 -10.44
CA LEU A 122 1.21 12.12 -9.40
C LEU A 122 1.68 12.58 -8.02
N ALA A 123 0.75 12.64 -7.05
CA ALA A 123 1.10 12.82 -5.64
C ALA A 123 1.43 11.44 -5.03
N VAL A 124 2.70 11.21 -4.68
CA VAL A 124 3.19 9.93 -4.15
C VAL A 124 3.71 10.12 -2.73
N SER A 125 3.17 9.36 -1.78
CA SER A 125 3.65 9.33 -0.39
C SER A 125 4.94 8.52 -0.30
N THR A 126 5.93 9.00 0.43
CA THR A 126 7.26 8.37 0.53
C THR A 126 7.64 7.96 1.94
N MET A 127 6.76 8.20 2.93
CA MET A 127 7.05 7.95 4.34
C MET A 127 5.84 7.37 5.08
N HIS A 128 6.10 6.33 5.88
CA HIS A 128 5.11 5.66 6.70
C HIS A 128 5.72 5.33 8.06
N LYS A 129 5.04 5.72 9.14
CA LYS A 129 5.48 5.48 10.52
C LYS A 129 4.33 4.98 11.36
N ASN A 130 4.59 4.08 12.30
CA ASN A 130 3.58 3.80 13.32
C ASN A 130 3.56 4.90 14.39
N LYS A 131 2.54 4.86 15.25
CA LYS A 131 2.33 5.83 16.33
C LYS A 131 3.51 5.90 17.30
N GLU A 132 4.12 4.76 17.59
CA GLU A 132 5.25 4.64 18.53
C GLU A 132 6.57 5.13 17.93
N GLY A 133 6.66 5.29 16.60
CA GLY A 133 7.86 5.72 15.89
C GLY A 133 8.99 4.68 15.83
N ASN A 134 8.75 3.45 16.29
CA ASN A 134 9.72 2.36 16.22
C ASN A 134 9.66 1.56 14.90
N PHE A 135 8.63 1.78 14.08
CA PHE A 135 8.55 1.34 12.70
C PHE A 135 8.58 2.55 11.76
N LYS A 136 9.42 2.45 10.73
CA LYS A 136 9.53 3.44 9.67
C LYS A 136 9.81 2.73 8.34
N LEU A 137 8.96 2.97 7.36
CA LEU A 137 9.16 2.59 5.96
C LEU A 137 9.24 3.87 5.13
N TYR A 138 10.24 3.96 4.27
CA TYR A 138 10.39 5.13 3.41
C TYR A 138 11.00 4.77 2.07
N PHE A 139 10.64 5.55 1.06
CA PHE A 139 11.12 5.42 -0.30
C PHE A 139 12.06 6.56 -0.65
N THR A 140 13.09 6.25 -1.42
CA THR A 140 14.07 7.23 -1.92
C THR A 140 14.32 6.97 -3.39
N GLY A 141 14.66 8.01 -4.15
CA GLY A 141 14.94 7.87 -5.58
C GLY A 141 13.71 7.46 -6.39
N VAL A 142 12.52 7.84 -5.92
CA VAL A 142 11.27 7.62 -6.67
C VAL A 142 11.26 8.57 -7.85
N ALA A 143 11.17 8.01 -9.05
CA ALA A 143 11.09 8.77 -10.29
C ALA A 143 10.17 8.06 -11.27
N ALA A 144 9.39 8.84 -12.02
CA ALA A 144 8.69 8.33 -13.18
C ALA A 144 9.62 8.39 -14.39
N VAL A 145 9.73 7.28 -15.11
CA VAL A 145 10.52 7.20 -16.35
C VAL A 145 9.54 7.06 -17.51
N SER A 146 9.46 8.07 -18.35
CA SER A 146 8.75 7.96 -19.63
C SER A 146 9.73 7.49 -20.71
N THR A 147 9.50 6.30 -21.26
CA THR A 147 10.07 5.97 -22.56
C THR A 147 9.19 6.65 -23.60
N LYS A 148 9.62 7.82 -24.08
CA LYS A 148 9.07 8.35 -25.34
C LYS A 148 9.33 7.29 -26.42
N ASN A 149 8.26 6.71 -26.95
CA ASN A 149 8.32 6.00 -28.22
C ASN A 149 8.48 7.01 -29.36
#